data_AF-A0AAU3HMR7-F1
#
_entry.id   AF-A0AAU3HMR7-F1
#
_cell.length_a   1.000
_cell.length_b   1.000
_cell.length_c   1.000
_cell.angle_alpha   90.00
_cell.angle_beta   90.00
_cell.angle_gamma   90.00
#
_symmetry.space_group_name_H-M   'P 1'
#
loop_
_entity.id
_entity.type
_entity.pdbx_description
1 polymer ?
#
loop_
_entity_poly.entity_id
_entity_poly.type
_entity_poly.pdbx_seq_one_letter_code
_entity_poly.pdbx_strand_id
1 'polypeptide(L)'
;MRWPLWPTSSTALLDPVDGNAVLLSTWITSAQAEDLPHLHTFTRGLEKDRAAVDAALTLPYHNGSTEGVNNKTKLIKRQMYGRAGFPLFRHRIFLG
;
A
#
# COMPACT_ATOMS: atom_id res chain seq x y z
N MET A 1 -8.58 -5.05 19.97
CA MET A 1 -7.86 -6.33 19.83
C MET A 1 -6.38 -6.00 19.65
N ARG A 2 -5.50 -6.38 20.59
CA ARG A 2 -4.06 -6.04 20.59
C ARG A 2 -3.26 -7.34 20.53
N TRP A 3 -2.39 -7.48 19.53
CA TRP A 3 -1.59 -8.69 19.31
C TRP A 3 -0.32 -8.69 20.20
N PRO A 4 0.16 -9.82 20.74
CA PRO A 4 1.17 -9.81 21.80
C PRO A 4 2.65 -9.71 21.38
N LEU A 5 3.00 -9.49 20.10
CA LEU A 5 4.38 -9.66 19.60
C LEU A 5 4.89 -8.57 18.63
N TRP A 6 4.39 -7.34 18.70
CA TRP A 6 4.79 -6.28 17.75
C TRP A 6 6.13 -5.60 18.07
N PRO A 7 7.03 -5.39 17.09
CA PRO A 7 8.18 -4.50 17.23
C PRO A 7 7.76 -3.02 17.24
N THR A 8 8.57 -2.17 17.88
CA THR A 8 8.31 -0.72 18.09
C THR A 8 8.62 0.18 16.90
N SER A 9 9.13 -0.35 15.78
CA SER A 9 9.40 0.42 14.56
C SER A 9 8.47 0.02 13.43
N SER A 10 7.91 1.02 12.75
CA SER A 10 6.97 0.88 11.63
C SER A 10 7.53 0.09 10.44
N THR A 11 8.86 0.03 10.28
CA THR A 11 9.53 -0.72 9.21
C THR A 11 9.46 -2.23 9.41
N ALA A 12 9.60 -2.71 10.65
CA ALA A 12 9.61 -4.15 10.97
C ALA A 12 8.24 -4.83 10.79
N LEU A 13 7.17 -4.03 10.65
CA LEU A 13 5.81 -4.50 10.43
C LEU A 13 5.56 -5.00 8.99
N LEU A 14 6.46 -4.65 8.06
CA LEU A 14 6.33 -4.87 6.63
C LEU A 14 7.56 -5.54 6.01
N ASP A 15 8.43 -6.14 6.83
CA ASP A 15 9.55 -6.90 6.31
C ASP A 15 9.01 -8.10 5.52
N PRO A 16 9.25 -8.16 4.21
CA PRO A 16 8.72 -9.23 3.39
C PRO A 16 9.49 -10.51 3.72
N VAL A 17 8.76 -11.50 4.23
CA VAL A 17 9.29 -12.82 4.57
C VAL A 17 8.36 -13.88 4.03
N ASP A 18 8.92 -15.02 3.63
CA ASP A 18 8.16 -16.12 3.00
C ASP A 18 6.97 -16.59 3.86
N GLY A 19 7.04 -16.45 5.19
CA GLY A 19 5.98 -16.81 6.13
C GLY A 19 4.76 -15.88 6.13
N ASN A 20 4.85 -14.67 5.58
CA ASN A 20 3.78 -13.68 5.64
C ASN A 20 2.52 -14.12 4.90
N ALA A 21 2.65 -14.85 3.78
CA ALA A 21 1.51 -15.36 3.03
C ALA A 21 0.64 -16.32 3.88
N VAL A 22 1.28 -17.18 4.67
CA VAL A 22 0.60 -18.13 5.56
C VAL A 22 -0.08 -17.41 6.72
N LEU A 23 0.60 -16.43 7.32
CA LEU A 23 0.04 -15.58 8.37
C LEU A 23 -1.18 -14.81 7.87
N LEU A 24 -1.14 -14.29 6.64
CA LEU A 24 -2.26 -13.61 6.01
C LEU A 24 -3.47 -14.53 5.85
N SER A 25 -3.29 -15.75 5.34
CA SER A 25 -4.39 -16.72 5.18
C SER A 25 -5.03 -17.12 6.50
N THR A 26 -4.19 -17.29 7.54
CA THR A 26 -4.66 -17.55 8.91
C THR A 26 -5.52 -16.39 9.40
N TRP A 27 -5.06 -15.16 9.22
CA TRP A 27 -5.80 -13.96 9.61
C TRP A 27 -7.10 -13.79 8.83
N ILE A 28 -7.10 -14.01 7.51
CA ILE A 28 -8.31 -13.94 6.68
C ILE A 28 -9.38 -14.90 7.20
N THR A 29 -8.98 -16.13 7.55
CA THR A 29 -9.88 -17.14 8.10
C THR A 29 -10.48 -16.68 9.44
N SER A 30 -9.66 -16.17 10.36
CA SER A 30 -10.14 -15.62 11.63
C SER A 30 -11.06 -14.42 11.44
N ALA A 31 -10.72 -13.50 10.55
CA ALA A 31 -11.50 -12.30 10.26
C ALA A 31 -12.87 -12.61 9.61
N GLN A 32 -12.98 -13.70 8.86
CA GLN A 32 -14.24 -14.17 8.28
C GLN A 32 -15.12 -14.90 9.30
N ALA A 33 -14.52 -15.50 10.34
CA ALA A 33 -15.26 -16.16 11.42
C ALA A 33 -15.91 -15.16 12.39
N GLU A 34 -15.43 -13.91 12.44
CA GLU A 34 -16.02 -12.84 13.23
C GLU A 34 -17.17 -12.15 12.50
N ASP A 35 -18.18 -11.67 13.23
CA ASP A 35 -19.32 -10.94 12.66
C ASP A 35 -18.96 -9.46 12.41
N LEU A 36 -18.03 -9.24 11.47
CA LEU A 36 -17.54 -7.93 11.04
C LEU A 36 -17.75 -7.76 9.53
N PRO A 37 -18.96 -7.37 9.09
CA PRO A 37 -19.34 -7.34 7.67
C PRO A 37 -18.42 -6.46 6.79
N HIS A 38 -17.92 -5.36 7.35
CA HIS A 38 -16.97 -4.48 6.67
C HIS A 38 -15.62 -5.16 6.43
N LEU A 39 -15.19 -5.99 7.37
CA LEU A 39 -13.93 -6.74 7.27
C LEU A 39 -14.03 -7.88 6.26
N HIS A 40 -15.21 -8.50 6.12
CA HIS A 40 -15.43 -9.54 5.11
C HIS A 40 -15.28 -9.02 3.68
N THR A 41 -15.72 -7.77 3.42
CA THR A 41 -15.53 -7.17 2.09
C THR A 41 -14.07 -6.92 1.79
N PHE A 42 -13.31 -6.50 2.81
CA PHE A 42 -11.87 -6.33 2.70
C PHE A 42 -11.15 -7.67 2.43
N THR A 43 -11.45 -8.73 3.20
CA THR A 43 -10.81 -10.05 2.99
C THR A 43 -11.15 -10.64 1.62
N ARG A 44 -12.38 -10.45 1.12
CA ARG A 44 -12.73 -10.82 -0.26
C ARG A 44 -11.90 -10.07 -1.31
N GLY A 45 -11.60 -8.79 -1.07
CA GLY A 45 -10.71 -8.01 -1.94
C GLY A 45 -9.30 -8.57 -1.95
N LEU A 46 -8.76 -8.93 -0.78
CA LEU A 46 -7.44 -9.55 -0.66
C LEU A 46 -7.36 -10.89 -1.38
N GLU A 47 -8.39 -11.74 -1.26
CA GLU A 47 -8.44 -13.03 -1.95
C GLU A 47 -8.58 -12.86 -3.47
N LYS A 48 -9.31 -11.85 -3.94
CA LYS A 48 -9.42 -11.56 -5.37
C LYS A 48 -8.07 -11.21 -5.99
N ASP A 49 -7.24 -10.46 -5.28
CA ASP A 49 -5.92 -10.00 -5.74
C ASP A 49 -4.76 -10.79 -5.09
N ARG A 50 -5.03 -12.04 -4.68
CA ARG A 50 -4.15 -12.84 -3.81
C ARG A 50 -2.69 -12.90 -4.28
N ALA A 51 -2.47 -13.14 -5.57
CA ALA A 51 -1.11 -13.22 -6.13
C ALA A 51 -0.31 -11.91 -5.95
N ALA A 52 -0.95 -10.76 -6.11
CA ALA A 52 -0.32 -9.47 -5.92
C ALA A 52 -0.07 -9.18 -4.44
N VAL A 53 -1.00 -9.58 -3.57
CA VAL A 53 -0.87 -9.44 -2.11
C VAL A 53 0.26 -10.31 -1.57
N ASP A 54 0.36 -11.57 -2.00
CA ASP A 54 1.44 -12.47 -1.61
C ASP A 54 2.79 -11.92 -2.07
N ALA A 55 2.90 -11.47 -3.32
CA ALA A 55 4.12 -10.84 -3.83
C ALA A 55 4.52 -9.59 -3.02
N ALA A 56 3.54 -8.76 -2.61
CA ALA A 56 3.80 -7.58 -1.77
C ALA A 56 4.28 -7.93 -0.36
N LEU A 57 3.98 -9.15 0.13
CA LEU A 57 4.33 -9.62 1.46
C LEU A 57 5.57 -10.52 1.51
N THR A 58 6.03 -11.06 0.37
CA THR A 58 7.19 -11.95 0.29
C THR A 58 8.36 -11.36 -0.49
N LEU A 59 8.12 -10.39 -1.38
CA LEU A 59 9.19 -9.77 -2.16
C LEU A 59 9.66 -8.46 -1.53
N PRO A 60 10.96 -8.12 -1.65
CA PRO A 60 11.52 -6.86 -1.15
C PRO A 60 11.10 -5.62 -1.97
N TYR A 61 10.25 -5.81 -2.98
CA TYR A 61 9.82 -4.75 -3.88
C TYR A 61 8.59 -4.04 -3.32
N HIS A 62 8.66 -2.70 -3.28
CA HIS A 62 7.57 -1.86 -2.80
C HIS A 62 7.37 -0.67 -3.76
N ASN A 63 6.12 -0.23 -3.89
CA ASN A 63 5.77 0.90 -4.77
C ASN A 63 6.05 2.28 -4.16
N GLY A 64 6.67 2.36 -2.98
CA GLY A 64 6.83 3.62 -2.24
C GLY A 64 7.54 4.73 -3.03
N SER A 65 8.61 4.39 -3.76
CA SER A 65 9.30 5.37 -4.63
C SER A 65 8.39 5.88 -5.75
N THR A 66 7.69 4.97 -6.42
CA THR A 66 6.73 5.28 -7.50
C THR A 66 5.56 6.13 -6.98
N GLU A 67 5.02 5.81 -5.80
CA GLU A 67 3.97 6.58 -5.14
C GLU A 67 4.44 7.97 -4.74
N GLY A 68 5.67 8.11 -4.26
CA GLY A 68 6.30 9.39 -3.95
C GLY A 68 6.38 10.30 -5.18
N VAL A 69 6.87 9.78 -6.30
CA VAL A 69 6.93 10.51 -7.58
C VAL A 69 5.52 10.89 -8.06
N ASN A 70 4.56 9.97 -7.96
CA ASN A 70 3.16 10.24 -8.31
C ASN A 70 2.56 11.34 -7.43
N ASN A 71 2.84 11.33 -6.13
CA ASN A 71 2.35 12.34 -5.20
C ASN A 71 2.97 13.72 -5.50
N LYS A 72 4.29 13.80 -5.70
CA LYS A 72 4.97 15.03 -6.13
C LYS A 72 4.35 15.59 -7.41
N THR A 73 4.14 14.74 -8.41
CA THR A 73 3.54 15.12 -9.70
C THR A 73 2.11 15.65 -9.52
N LYS A 74 1.28 14.96 -8.73
CA LYS A 74 -0.09 15.38 -8.41
C LYS A 74 -0.10 16.71 -7.66
N LEU A 75 0.82 16.93 -6.73
CA LEU A 75 0.95 18.19 -5.99
C LEU A 75 1.29 19.35 -6.92
N ILE A 76 2.31 19.19 -7.77
CA ILE A 76 2.73 20.21 -8.75
C ILE A 76 1.54 20.54 -9.67
N LYS A 77 0.83 19.53 -10.18
CA LYS A 77 -0.37 19.74 -11.02
C LYS A 77 -1.43 20.56 -10.30
N ARG A 78 -1.71 20.25 -9.01
CA ARG A 78 -2.71 20.98 -8.20
C ARG A 78 -2.32 22.44 -7.95
N GLN A 79 -1.05 22.73 -7.69
CA GLN A 79 -0.56 24.10 -7.53
C GLN A 79 -0.69 24.96 -8.79
N MET A 80 -0.70 24.31 -9.96
CA MET A 80 -0.66 24.96 -11.27
C MET A 80 -2.02 25.07 -11.95
N TYR A 81 -3.07 24.45 -11.38
CA TYR A 81 -4.41 24.47 -11.94
C TYR A 81 -4.88 25.91 -12.21
N GLY A 82 -5.28 26.20 -13.45
CA GLY A 82 -5.74 27.52 -13.89
C GLY A 82 -4.66 28.61 -13.98
N ARG A 83 -3.39 28.30 -13.66
CA ARG A 83 -2.29 29.28 -13.58
C ARG A 83 -1.18 29.04 -14.60
N ALA A 84 -1.10 27.84 -15.17
CA ALA A 84 0.01 27.49 -16.07
C ALA A 84 -0.31 26.33 -17.03
N GLY A 85 0.23 26.43 -18.25
CA GLY A 85 0.12 25.39 -19.28
C GLY A 85 1.19 24.29 -19.17
N PHE A 86 1.09 23.30 -20.05
CA PHE A 86 1.99 22.14 -20.09
C PHE A 86 3.50 22.47 -20.13
N PRO A 87 3.96 23.52 -20.85
CA PRO A 87 5.40 23.87 -20.87
C PRO A 87 5.98 24.27 -19.51
N LEU A 88 5.20 24.89 -18.63
CA LEU A 88 5.67 25.19 -17.27
C LEU A 88 5.57 23.95 -16.38
N PHE A 89 4.56 23.10 -16.60
CA PHE A 89 4.39 21.86 -15.85
C PHE A 89 5.57 20.90 -16.07
N ARG A 90 5.96 20.68 -17.34
CA ARG A 90 7.15 19.86 -17.65
C ARG A 90 8.41 20.44 -17.00
N HIS A 91 8.56 21.77 -17.00
CA HIS A 91 9.74 22.44 -16.45
C HIS A 91 9.84 22.18 -14.93
N ARG A 92 8.72 22.27 -14.20
CA ARG A 92 8.68 21.97 -12.76
C ARG A 92 8.83 20.49 -12.41
N ILE A 93 8.49 19.58 -13.32
CA ILE A 93 8.75 18.15 -13.11
C ILE A 93 10.24 17.83 -13.26
N PHE A 94 10.89 18.37 -14.30
CA PHE A 94 12.28 18.03 -14.61
C PHE A 94 13.32 18.84 -13.82
N LEU A 95 12.98 20.04 -13.36
CA LEU A 95 13.93 20.96 -12.72
C LEU A 95 13.56 21.35 -11.27
N GLY A 96 12.42 20.88 -10.75
CA GLY A 96 11.95 21.14 -9.39
C GLY A 96 11.99 19.93 -8.48
#